data_AF-A0A1V6PUT6-F1
#
_entry.id   AF-A0A1V6PUT6-F1
#
_cell.length_a   1.000
_cell.length_b   1.000
_cell.length_c   1.000
_cell.angle_alpha   90.00
_cell.angle_beta   90.00
_cell.angle_gamma   90.00
#
_symmetry.space_group_name_H-M   'P 1'
#
loop_
_entity.id
_entity.type
_entity.pdbx_description
1 polymer ?
#
loop_
_entity_poly.entity_id
_entity_poly.type
_entity_poly.pdbx_seq_one_letter_code
_entity_poly.pdbx_strand_id
1 'polypeptide(L)'
;DKSLKNELLQLGEAEQSLKNEILQLKKATKLQSHQNLLIRGAELDLWAGITDSDRTNRNLAVHGGNIELDVTVIRDQDMIDPAHAEIWKSFFHKHYNLEYLYSHEQLHDFVDVSPPILKIFNSRADISIPTREWRKVEVCDRHKLLEACDEFIEAFKQNPNTAAPIELLSLATSRGRPFQR
;
A
#
# COMPACT_ATOMS: atom_id res chain seq x y z
N ASP A 1 -22.89 48.59 18.51
CA ASP A 1 -21.46 48.74 18.17
C ASP A 1 -20.45 47.96 19.00
N LYS A 2 -20.35 48.10 20.33
CA LYS A 2 -19.34 47.35 21.11
C LYS A 2 -19.50 45.81 21.05
N SER A 3 -20.74 45.30 21.00
CA SER A 3 -21.03 43.86 20.89
C SER A 3 -20.53 43.25 19.58
N LEU A 4 -20.84 43.90 18.44
CA LEU A 4 -20.40 43.48 17.12
C LEU A 4 -18.88 43.52 16.96
N LYS A 5 -18.20 44.50 17.57
CA LYS A 5 -16.73 44.54 17.57
C LYS A 5 -16.12 43.38 18.34
N ASN A 6 -16.71 42.97 19.46
CA ASN A 6 -16.24 41.80 20.22
C ASN A 6 -16.49 40.49 19.47
N GLU A 7 -17.64 40.34 18.82
CA GLU A 7 -17.93 39.16 17.99
C GLU A 7 -16.98 39.05 16.79
N LEU A 8 -16.69 40.16 16.10
CA LEU A 8 -15.70 40.20 15.02
C LEU A 8 -14.29 39.84 15.50
N LEU A 9 -13.90 40.29 16.69
CA LEU A 9 -12.61 39.96 17.28
C LEU A 9 -12.52 38.46 17.58
N GLN A 10 -13.55 37.89 18.22
CA GLN A 10 -13.62 36.46 18.54
C GLN A 10 -13.63 35.58 17.28
N LEU A 11 -14.33 36.00 16.23
CA LEU A 11 -14.32 35.31 14.95
C LEU A 11 -12.93 35.34 14.29
N GLY A 12 -12.23 36.48 14.35
CA GLY A 12 -10.86 36.60 13.85
C GLY A 12 -9.87 35.70 14.61
N GLU A 13 -9.99 35.62 15.93
CA GLU A 13 -9.19 34.71 16.76
C GLU A 13 -9.48 33.24 16.46
N ALA A 14 -10.76 32.88 16.29
CA ALA A 14 -11.18 31.52 15.92
C ALA A 14 -10.67 31.12 14.52
N GLU A 15 -10.75 32.03 13.53
CA GLU A 15 -10.24 31.79 12.18
C GLU A 15 -8.73 31.56 12.19
N GLN A 16 -7.98 32.36 12.95
CA GLN A 16 -6.54 32.21 13.07
C GLN A 16 -6.15 30.91 13.80
N SER A 17 -6.92 30.52 14.81
CA SER A 17 -6.75 29.23 15.51
C SER A 17 -6.95 28.05 14.55
N LEU A 18 -8.03 28.05 13.78
CA LEU A 18 -8.32 27.01 12.78
C LEU A 18 -7.25 26.94 11.69
N LYS A 19 -6.75 28.08 11.20
CA LYS A 19 -5.64 28.12 10.24
C LYS A 19 -4.38 27.45 10.80
N ASN A 20 -4.05 27.72 12.07
CA ASN A 20 -2.91 27.09 12.73
C ASN A 20 -3.11 25.58 12.91
N GLU A 21 -4.31 25.15 13.29
CA GLU A 21 -4.64 23.73 13.44
C GLU A 21 -4.55 22.98 12.10
N ILE A 22 -5.11 23.53 11.02
CA ILE A 22 -5.00 22.97 9.67
C ILE A 22 -3.53 22.85 9.25
N LEU A 23 -2.69 23.86 9.55
CA LEU A 23 -1.28 23.82 9.23
C LEU A 23 -0.54 22.72 10.01
N GLN A 24 -0.85 22.55 11.30
CA GLN A 24 -0.27 21.49 12.13
C GLN A 24 -0.69 20.10 11.62
N LEU A 25 -1.97 19.92 11.29
CA LEU A 25 -2.48 18.68 10.72
C LEU A 25 -1.78 18.35 9.40
N LYS A 26 -1.66 19.31 8.48
CA LYS A 26 -0.93 19.11 7.21
C LYS A 26 0.53 18.69 7.44
N LYS A 27 1.22 19.28 8.42
CA LYS A 27 2.59 18.89 8.78
C LYS A 27 2.64 17.47 9.33
N ALA A 28 1.73 17.12 10.24
CA ALA A 28 1.65 15.78 10.83
C ALA A 28 1.36 14.71 9.77
N THR A 29 0.39 14.95 8.87
CA THR A 29 0.07 14.05 7.75
C THR A 29 1.26 13.86 6.82
N LYS A 30 2.00 14.93 6.50
CA LYS A 30 3.21 14.84 5.68
C LYS A 30 4.33 14.05 6.36
N LEU A 31 4.49 14.19 7.68
CA LEU A 31 5.48 13.42 8.44
C LEU A 31 5.12 11.93 8.43
N GLN A 32 3.85 11.62 8.66
CA GLN A 32 3.33 10.25 8.64
C GLN A 32 3.46 9.61 7.26
N SER A 33 3.17 10.35 6.18
CA SER A 33 3.36 9.83 4.82
C SER A 33 4.82 9.51 4.53
N HIS A 34 5.75 10.38 4.94
CA HIS A 34 7.19 10.13 4.78
C HIS A 34 7.65 8.89 5.57
N GLN A 35 7.19 8.74 6.83
CA GLN A 35 7.48 7.54 7.61
C GLN A 35 6.95 6.27 6.94
N ASN A 36 5.73 6.30 6.40
CA ASN A 36 5.17 5.16 5.67
C ASN A 36 6.00 4.79 4.44
N LEU A 37 6.51 5.79 3.68
CA LEU A 37 7.38 5.53 2.53
C LEU A 37 8.70 4.88 2.94
N LEU A 38 9.32 5.34 4.04
CA LEU A 38 10.55 4.72 4.57
C LEU A 38 10.31 3.27 5.02
N ILE A 39 9.18 3.01 5.68
CA ILE A 39 8.78 1.67 6.09
C ILE A 39 8.60 0.76 4.87
N ARG A 40 7.94 1.25 3.81
CA ARG A 40 7.74 0.49 2.58
C ARG A 40 9.04 0.23 1.83
N GLY A 41 9.97 1.19 1.77
CA GLY A 41 11.31 0.95 1.20
C GLY A 41 12.04 -0.18 1.93
N ALA A 42 11.97 -0.20 3.27
CA ALA A 42 12.56 -1.29 4.06
C ALA A 42 11.89 -2.65 3.82
N GLU A 43 10.57 -2.69 3.58
CA GLU A 43 9.85 -3.92 3.22
C GLU A 43 10.23 -4.41 1.81
N LEU A 44 10.38 -3.50 0.84
CA LEU A 44 10.85 -3.84 -0.51
C LEU A 44 12.30 -4.37 -0.51
N ASP A 45 13.16 -3.80 0.34
CA ASP A 45 14.50 -4.36 0.59
C ASP A 45 14.42 -5.79 1.16
N LEU A 46 13.52 -6.02 2.11
CA LEU A 46 13.29 -7.37 2.66
C LEU A 46 12.81 -8.35 1.59
N TRP A 47 11.89 -7.94 0.71
CA TRP A 47 11.42 -8.75 -0.41
C TRP A 47 12.56 -9.09 -1.37
N ALA A 48 13.43 -8.11 -1.63
CA ALA A 48 14.61 -8.26 -2.46
C ALA A 48 15.75 -9.05 -1.80
N GLY A 49 15.64 -9.38 -0.51
CA GLY A 49 16.70 -10.05 0.25
C GLY A 49 17.90 -9.15 0.60
N ILE A 50 17.72 -7.83 0.55
CA ILE A 50 18.74 -6.83 0.87
C ILE A 50 18.82 -6.70 2.40
N THR A 51 19.90 -7.23 2.99
CA THR A 51 20.04 -7.39 4.44
C THR A 51 20.60 -6.18 5.19
N ASP A 52 20.95 -5.10 4.50
CA ASP A 52 21.52 -3.89 5.11
C ASP A 52 20.47 -2.84 5.50
N SER A 53 19.18 -3.10 5.29
CA SER A 53 18.13 -2.17 5.71
C SER A 53 18.11 -2.01 7.23
N ASP A 54 18.14 -0.77 7.72
CA ASP A 54 18.29 -0.44 9.13
C ASP A 54 17.27 -1.22 10.00
N ARG A 55 17.75 -2.00 10.98
CA ARG A 55 16.93 -2.95 11.76
C ARG A 55 15.73 -2.28 12.44
N THR A 56 15.86 -0.99 12.75
CA THR A 56 14.80 -0.17 13.37
C THR A 56 13.58 -0.01 12.45
N ASN A 57 13.80 0.08 11.13
CA ASN A 57 12.72 0.19 10.14
C ASN A 57 12.02 -1.15 9.89
N ARG A 58 12.71 -2.28 10.10
CA ARG A 58 12.12 -3.64 9.97
C ARG A 58 11.07 -3.95 11.03
N ASN A 59 11.17 -3.36 12.22
CA ASN A 59 10.15 -3.53 13.27
C ASN A 59 8.90 -2.67 13.02
N LEU A 60 9.03 -1.65 12.17
CA LEU A 60 7.93 -0.80 11.71
C LEU A 60 7.31 -1.32 10.40
N ALA A 61 7.96 -2.27 9.73
CA ALA A 61 7.47 -2.94 8.53
C ALA A 61 6.08 -3.52 8.79
N VAL A 62 5.08 -2.93 8.15
CA VAL A 62 3.73 -3.48 8.10
C VAL A 62 3.81 -4.69 7.18
N HIS A 63 3.61 -5.88 7.74
CA HIS A 63 3.56 -7.13 6.98
C HIS A 63 2.49 -7.02 5.89
N GLY A 64 2.87 -7.42 4.67
CA GLY A 64 1.97 -7.52 3.52
C GLY A 64 2.22 -6.46 2.45
N GLY A 65 1.44 -6.55 1.37
CA GLY A 65 1.51 -5.61 0.26
C GLY A 65 0.78 -4.30 0.52
N ASN A 66 1.33 -3.19 0.02
CA ASN A 66 0.60 -1.95 -0.21
C ASN A 66 0.97 -1.37 -1.57
N ILE A 67 0.24 -1.77 -2.61
CA ILE A 67 0.61 -1.53 -4.01
C ILE A 67 0.74 -0.03 -4.31
N GLU A 68 -0.12 0.81 -3.76
CA GLU A 68 -0.09 2.26 -3.99
C GLU A 68 1.19 2.91 -3.41
N LEU A 69 1.53 2.54 -2.17
CA LEU A 69 2.75 3.04 -1.53
C LEU A 69 4.00 2.41 -2.15
N ASP A 70 3.97 1.14 -2.50
CA ASP A 70 5.11 0.44 -3.12
C ASP A 70 5.44 1.04 -4.48
N VAL A 71 4.42 1.32 -5.30
CA VAL A 71 4.58 2.05 -6.56
C VAL A 71 5.22 3.42 -6.33
N THR A 72 4.71 4.16 -5.34
CA THR A 72 5.20 5.51 -5.00
C THR A 72 6.66 5.46 -4.56
N VAL A 73 7.02 4.52 -3.68
CA VAL A 73 8.39 4.36 -3.18
C VAL A 73 9.34 3.94 -4.28
N ILE A 74 8.96 2.98 -5.14
CA ILE A 74 9.80 2.54 -6.26
C ILE A 74 10.04 3.71 -7.22
N ARG A 75 9.01 4.52 -7.51
CA ARG A 75 9.15 5.70 -8.37
C ARG A 75 10.09 6.74 -7.78
N ASP A 76 9.91 7.05 -6.50
CA ASP A 76 10.72 8.05 -5.82
C ASP A 76 12.19 7.58 -5.71
N GLN A 77 12.40 6.30 -5.47
CA GLN A 77 13.72 5.67 -5.50
C GLN A 77 14.34 5.70 -6.89
N ASP A 78 13.55 5.47 -7.94
CA ASP A 78 14.05 5.46 -9.32
C ASP A 78 14.63 6.82 -9.74
N MET A 79 14.13 7.92 -9.18
CA MET A 79 14.70 9.25 -9.39
C MET A 79 16.01 9.50 -8.64
N ILE A 80 16.30 8.71 -7.60
CA ILE A 80 17.45 8.89 -6.69
C ILE A 80 18.55 7.86 -6.99
N ASP A 81 18.17 6.58 -7.07
CA ASP A 81 19.00 5.42 -7.39
C ASP A 81 18.21 4.43 -8.27
N PRO A 82 18.28 4.60 -9.61
CA PRO A 82 17.60 3.73 -10.57
C PRO A 82 18.03 2.26 -10.47
N ALA A 83 19.28 1.99 -10.10
CA ALA A 83 19.78 0.62 -10.03
C ALA A 83 19.14 -0.14 -8.87
N HIS A 84 18.98 0.51 -7.71
CA HIS A 84 18.26 -0.06 -6.57
C HIS A 84 16.77 -0.20 -6.87
N ALA A 85 16.15 0.80 -7.51
CA ALA A 85 14.75 0.72 -7.91
C ALA A 85 14.48 -0.44 -8.87
N GLU A 86 15.39 -0.73 -9.80
CA GLU A 86 15.26 -1.85 -10.73
C GLU A 86 15.22 -3.20 -10.02
N ILE A 87 15.98 -3.35 -8.93
CA ILE A 87 15.88 -4.54 -8.08
C ILE A 87 14.45 -4.65 -7.54
N TRP A 88 13.90 -3.59 -6.94
CA TRP A 88 12.54 -3.63 -6.41
C TRP A 88 11.48 -3.88 -7.48
N LYS A 89 11.61 -3.32 -8.70
CA LYS A 89 10.70 -3.60 -9.82
C LYS A 89 10.66 -5.09 -10.17
N SER A 90 11.80 -5.78 -10.14
CA SER A 90 11.86 -7.22 -10.41
C SER A 90 11.13 -8.06 -9.34
N PHE A 91 11.16 -7.63 -8.07
CA PHE A 91 10.44 -8.30 -6.98
C PHE A 91 8.96 -7.89 -6.92
N PHE A 92 8.60 -6.69 -7.35
CA PHE A 92 7.22 -6.23 -7.44
C PHE A 92 6.37 -7.20 -8.26
N HIS A 93 6.85 -7.62 -9.44
CA HIS A 93 6.17 -8.61 -10.26
C HIS A 93 5.95 -9.94 -9.53
N LYS A 94 6.98 -10.44 -8.85
CA LYS A 94 6.91 -11.70 -8.10
C LYS A 94 5.84 -11.65 -7.00
N HIS A 95 5.68 -10.52 -6.33
CA HIS A 95 4.76 -10.37 -5.20
C HIS A 95 3.35 -9.96 -5.62
N TYR A 96 3.18 -9.18 -6.69
CA TYR A 96 1.88 -8.69 -7.15
C TYR A 96 1.31 -9.41 -8.39
N ASN A 97 2.10 -10.23 -9.09
CA ASN A 97 1.78 -10.71 -10.44
C ASN A 97 1.41 -9.58 -11.42
N LEU A 98 2.06 -8.43 -11.27
CA LEU A 98 1.88 -7.26 -12.12
C LEU A 98 3.25 -6.80 -12.60
N GLU A 99 3.39 -6.53 -13.90
CA GLU A 99 4.59 -5.87 -14.39
C GLU A 99 4.62 -4.43 -13.85
N TYR A 100 5.80 -3.98 -13.43
CA TYR A 100 6.01 -2.58 -13.11
C TYR A 100 6.15 -1.81 -14.43
N LEU A 101 5.01 -1.44 -15.03
CA LEU A 101 4.99 -0.73 -16.31
C LEU A 101 5.21 0.78 -16.07
N TYR A 102 6.28 1.29 -16.66
CA TYR A 102 6.80 2.65 -16.46
C TYR A 102 5.93 3.82 -16.93
N SER A 103 4.77 3.57 -17.53
CA SER A 103 3.94 4.69 -17.98
C SER A 103 3.04 5.16 -16.84
N HIS A 104 3.18 6.44 -16.51
CA HIS A 104 2.36 7.13 -15.52
C HIS A 104 0.86 6.96 -15.82
N GLU A 105 0.49 6.78 -17.08
CA GLU A 105 -0.89 6.54 -17.51
C GLU A 105 -1.37 5.13 -17.13
N GLN A 106 -0.57 4.08 -17.36
CA GLN A 106 -0.98 2.71 -17.04
C GLN A 106 -1.00 2.42 -15.55
N LEU A 107 -0.05 2.97 -14.77
CA LEU A 107 -0.07 2.77 -13.32
C LEU A 107 -1.21 3.55 -12.64
N HIS A 108 -1.58 4.72 -13.16
CA HIS A 108 -2.81 5.39 -12.74
C HIS A 108 -4.06 4.57 -13.09
N ASP A 109 -4.10 3.91 -14.25
CA ASP A 109 -5.17 2.97 -14.58
C ASP A 109 -5.25 1.77 -13.60
N PHE A 110 -4.16 1.45 -12.87
CA PHE A 110 -4.11 0.40 -11.83
C PHE A 110 -4.31 0.90 -10.38
N VAL A 111 -4.03 2.18 -10.11
CA VAL A 111 -4.17 2.81 -8.78
C VAL A 111 -5.51 3.53 -8.61
N ASP A 112 -6.10 4.03 -9.69
CA ASP A 112 -7.49 4.53 -9.72
C ASP A 112 -8.53 3.40 -9.80
N VAL A 113 -8.08 2.15 -9.62
CA VAL A 113 -8.93 0.97 -9.57
C VAL A 113 -9.70 0.94 -8.25
N SER A 114 -10.94 0.46 -8.31
CA SER A 114 -11.81 0.38 -7.14
C SER A 114 -11.09 -0.24 -5.92
N PRO A 115 -11.28 0.29 -4.69
CA PRO A 115 -10.63 -0.22 -3.47
C PRO A 115 -10.73 -1.75 -3.26
N PRO A 116 -11.81 -2.45 -3.67
CA PRO A 116 -11.89 -3.91 -3.65
C PRO A 116 -10.78 -4.62 -4.44
N ILE A 117 -10.36 -4.08 -5.58
CA ILE A 117 -9.37 -4.71 -6.44
C ILE A 117 -7.95 -4.52 -5.87
N LEU A 118 -7.66 -3.31 -5.35
CA LEU A 118 -6.41 -3.04 -4.64
C LEU A 118 -6.19 -4.01 -3.47
N LYS A 119 -7.28 -4.38 -2.77
CA LYS A 119 -7.22 -5.39 -1.71
C LYS A 119 -6.76 -6.75 -2.23
N ILE A 120 -7.21 -7.18 -3.40
CA ILE A 120 -6.79 -8.47 -3.98
C ILE A 120 -5.29 -8.45 -4.30
N PHE A 121 -4.79 -7.38 -4.93
CA PHE A 121 -3.35 -7.22 -5.18
C PHE A 121 -2.53 -7.28 -3.88
N ASN A 122 -2.95 -6.52 -2.87
CA ASN A 122 -2.27 -6.47 -1.57
C ASN A 122 -2.31 -7.81 -0.83
N SER A 123 -3.42 -8.54 -0.92
CA SER A 123 -3.53 -9.87 -0.33
C SER A 123 -2.66 -10.88 -1.04
N ARG A 124 -2.60 -10.85 -2.37
CA ARG A 124 -1.69 -11.71 -3.12
C ARG A 124 -0.24 -11.50 -2.69
N ALA A 125 0.20 -10.24 -2.58
CA ALA A 125 1.53 -9.90 -2.07
C ALA A 125 1.75 -10.42 -0.64
N ASP A 126 0.79 -10.23 0.26
CA ASP A 126 0.87 -10.76 1.63
C ASP A 126 0.97 -12.29 1.67
N ILE A 127 0.12 -13.01 0.92
CA ILE A 127 0.14 -14.47 0.84
C ILE A 127 1.48 -14.95 0.25
N SER A 128 2.03 -14.24 -0.73
CA SER A 128 3.28 -14.62 -1.41
C SER A 128 4.51 -14.57 -0.48
N ILE A 129 4.43 -13.80 0.61
CA ILE A 129 5.49 -13.69 1.61
C ILE A 129 5.27 -14.77 2.68
N PRO A 130 6.25 -15.64 2.97
CA PRO A 130 6.12 -16.68 3.97
C PRO A 130 6.27 -16.11 5.40
N THR A 131 5.28 -15.33 5.85
CA THR A 131 5.20 -14.80 7.22
C THR A 131 4.90 -15.91 8.24
N ARG A 132 5.11 -15.64 9.53
CA ARG A 132 4.80 -16.60 10.61
C ARG A 132 3.32 -17.03 10.63
N GLU A 133 2.43 -16.17 10.14
CA GLU A 133 0.99 -16.44 10.09
C GLU A 133 0.66 -17.37 8.93
N TRP A 134 1.20 -17.10 7.74
CA TRP A 134 1.06 -17.98 6.56
C TRP A 134 1.76 -19.33 6.71
N ARG A 135 2.77 -19.45 7.59
CA ARG A 135 3.37 -20.74 7.96
C ARG A 135 2.45 -21.66 8.76
N LYS A 136 1.38 -21.13 9.37
CA LYS A 136 0.38 -21.92 10.11
C LYS A 136 -0.77 -22.39 9.22
N VAL A 137 -0.90 -21.82 8.02
CA VAL A 137 -1.86 -22.24 7.01
C VAL A 137 -1.25 -23.45 6.29
N GLU A 138 -2.07 -24.46 5.98
CA GLU A 138 -1.61 -25.59 5.19
C GLU A 138 -1.05 -25.09 3.84
N VAL A 139 0.09 -25.64 3.43
CA VAL A 139 0.78 -25.22 2.19
C VAL A 139 -0.16 -25.30 0.98
N CYS A 140 -1.01 -26.33 0.95
CA CYS A 140 -2.01 -26.54 -0.09
C CYS A 140 -3.05 -25.41 -0.14
N ASP A 141 -3.49 -24.89 1.00
CA ASP A 141 -4.48 -23.82 1.06
C ASP A 141 -3.86 -22.47 0.68
N ARG A 142 -2.61 -22.22 1.09
CA ARG A 142 -1.86 -21.04 0.65
C ARG A 142 -1.68 -21.01 -0.88
N HIS A 143 -1.41 -22.16 -1.51
CA HIS A 143 -1.26 -22.23 -2.96
C HIS A 143 -2.57 -21.93 -3.69
N LYS A 144 -3.69 -22.53 -3.25
CA LYS A 144 -5.02 -22.24 -3.82
C LYS A 144 -5.40 -20.77 -3.74
N LEU A 145 -5.03 -20.10 -2.64
CA LEU A 145 -5.30 -18.67 -2.48
C LEU A 145 -4.45 -17.81 -3.43
N LEU A 146 -3.19 -18.19 -3.66
CA LEU A 146 -2.35 -17.55 -4.67
C LEU A 146 -2.91 -17.78 -6.07
N GLU A 147 -3.29 -19.01 -6.42
CA GLU A 147 -3.90 -19.36 -7.70
C GLU A 147 -5.17 -18.54 -7.95
N ALA A 148 -6.08 -18.48 -6.98
CA ALA A 148 -7.32 -17.70 -7.11
C ALA A 148 -7.05 -16.20 -7.30
N CYS A 149 -6.04 -15.65 -6.60
CA CYS A 149 -5.61 -14.28 -6.83
C CYS A 149 -5.01 -14.11 -8.24
N ASP A 150 -4.15 -15.02 -8.67
CA ASP A 150 -3.49 -14.99 -9.98
C ASP A 150 -4.52 -15.08 -11.12
N GLU A 151 -5.50 -15.98 -11.02
CA GLU A 151 -6.61 -16.08 -11.99
C GLU A 151 -7.39 -14.78 -12.11
N PHE A 152 -7.72 -14.14 -10.98
CA PHE A 152 -8.38 -12.83 -11.00
C PHE A 152 -7.50 -11.75 -11.65
N ILE A 153 -6.21 -11.71 -11.30
CA ILE A 153 -5.28 -10.72 -11.82
C ILE A 153 -5.10 -10.88 -13.33
N GLU A 154 -5.01 -12.11 -13.84
CA GLU A 154 -4.98 -12.38 -15.28
C GLU A 154 -6.28 -11.95 -15.97
N ALA A 155 -7.45 -12.25 -15.38
CA ALA A 155 -8.73 -11.78 -15.90
C ALA A 155 -8.82 -10.24 -15.91
N PHE A 156 -8.31 -9.58 -14.86
CA PHE A 156 -8.26 -8.13 -14.77
C PHE A 156 -7.35 -7.51 -15.84
N LYS A 157 -6.18 -8.10 -16.12
CA LYS A 157 -5.26 -7.66 -17.20
C LYS A 157 -5.94 -7.69 -18.58
N GLN A 158 -6.80 -8.67 -18.83
CA GLN A 158 -7.53 -8.79 -20.10
C GLN A 158 -8.78 -7.89 -20.16
N ASN A 159 -9.41 -7.64 -19.02
CA ASN A 159 -10.60 -6.79 -18.91
C ASN A 159 -10.61 -6.02 -17.57
N PRO A 160 -10.23 -4.73 -17.56
CA PRO A 160 -10.20 -3.90 -16.36
C PRO A 160 -11.57 -3.70 -15.67
N ASN A 161 -12.67 -4.03 -16.36
CA ASN A 161 -14.02 -4.00 -15.77
C ASN A 161 -14.39 -5.30 -15.03
N THR A 162 -13.45 -6.24 -14.88
CA THR A 162 -13.68 -7.49 -14.16
C THR A 162 -14.03 -7.21 -12.70
N ALA A 163 -15.21 -7.66 -12.27
CA ALA A 163 -15.63 -7.52 -10.88
C ALA A 163 -14.79 -8.42 -9.97
N ALA A 164 -14.36 -7.87 -8.83
CA ALA A 164 -13.67 -8.62 -7.80
C ALA A 164 -14.58 -9.73 -7.22
N PRO A 165 -14.16 -11.01 -7.24
CA PRO A 165 -14.91 -12.10 -6.63
C PRO A 165 -15.14 -11.84 -5.13
N ILE A 166 -16.37 -12.00 -4.66
CA ILE A 166 -16.74 -11.77 -3.24
C ILE A 166 -15.89 -12.64 -2.30
N GLU A 167 -15.59 -13.87 -2.73
CA GLU A 167 -14.75 -14.82 -1.99
C GLU A 167 -13.34 -14.28 -1.77
N LEU A 168 -12.70 -13.74 -2.82
CA LEU A 168 -11.39 -13.09 -2.72
C LEU A 168 -11.44 -11.82 -1.87
N LEU A 169 -12.50 -11.04 -1.96
CA LEU A 169 -12.68 -9.85 -1.12
C LEU A 169 -12.82 -10.22 0.36
N SER A 170 -13.56 -11.27 0.67
CA SER A 170 -13.72 -11.75 2.05
C SER A 170 -12.38 -12.20 2.65
N LEU A 171 -11.57 -12.92 1.86
CA LEU A 171 -10.20 -13.33 2.19
C LEU A 171 -9.24 -12.14 2.35
N ALA A 172 -9.36 -11.15 1.48
CA ALA A 172 -8.54 -9.95 1.54
C ALA A 172 -8.86 -9.09 2.77
N THR A 173 -10.11 -9.11 3.23
CA THR A 173 -10.52 -8.43 4.46
C THR A 173 -10.24 -9.21 5.74
N SER A 174 -10.06 -10.53 5.68
CA SER A 174 -9.84 -11.37 6.86
C SER A 174 -8.40 -11.37 7.40
N ARG A 175 -7.50 -10.56 6.81
CA ARG A 175 -6.05 -10.50 7.15
C ARG A 175 -5.41 -11.89 7.18
N GLY A 176 -5.65 -12.69 6.14
CA GLY A 176 -5.02 -14.00 6.00
C GLY A 176 -5.48 -15.04 7.02
N ARG A 177 -6.62 -14.84 7.70
CA ARG A 177 -7.25 -15.94 8.42
C ARG A 177 -7.99 -16.81 7.39
N PRO A 178 -7.59 -18.08 7.19
CA PRO A 178 -8.40 -18.99 6.40
C PRO A 178 -9.78 -19.08 7.03
N PHE A 179 -10.81 -19.23 6.19
CA PHE A 179 -12.18 -19.50 6.63
C PHE A 179 -12.15 -20.64 7.66
N GLN A 180 -12.50 -20.34 8.90
CA GLN A 180 -12.87 -21.38 9.85
C GLN A 180 -14.26 -21.85 9.43
N ARG A 181 -14.32 -23.06 8.85
CA ARG A 181 -15.58 -23.77 8.60
C ARG A 181 -16.25 -24.14 9.92
#